data_AF-A0A3B0AP41-F1
#
_entry.id   AF-A0A3B0AP41-F1
#
_cell.length_a   1.000
_cell.length_b   1.000
_cell.length_c   1.000
_cell.angle_alpha   90.00
_cell.angle_beta   90.00
_cell.angle_gamma   90.00
#
_symmetry.space_group_name_H-M   'P 1'
#
loop_
_entity.id
_entity.type
_entity.pdbx_description
1 polymer ?
#
loop_
_entity_poly.entity_id
_entity_poly.type
_entity_poly.pdbx_seq_one_letter_code
_entity_poly.pdbx_strand_id
1 'polypeptide(L)'
;MERPSRAGDVPAVSPCLCPTPGSPGLFRCVPVRRRSGRPASTTRPKGGRRQGDPLHPRASGPVDHCVIAFRDPWRTAAGALLLPALGLLASAPSAPAPQAPVHPAPAALVHAVARQAGAQDPPWPVERFPSQVKNACGIWKGLDWPQAERATDYAAGPGLVIRGSNVYRNLSRALPAAGHYREYDVNPRPTGRHRDAERLVRDTTARTVWYSGDHYATFRQISAGCP
;
A
#
# COMPACT_ATOMS: atom_id res chain seq x y z
N MET A 1 -24.12 -71.79 -1.08
CA MET A 1 -23.42 -71.07 -2.17
C MET A 1 -24.10 -69.72 -2.32
N GLU A 2 -23.56 -68.69 -1.67
CA GLU A 2 -24.08 -67.32 -1.77
C GLU A 2 -22.87 -66.38 -1.78
N ARG A 3 -22.78 -65.54 -2.82
CA ARG A 3 -21.71 -64.55 -2.99
C ARG A 3 -22.15 -63.22 -2.36
N PRO A 4 -21.34 -62.55 -1.54
CA PRO A 4 -21.62 -61.17 -1.17
C PRO A 4 -21.11 -60.18 -2.23
N SER A 5 -21.96 -59.17 -2.43
CA SER A 5 -21.90 -58.09 -3.43
C SER A 5 -20.68 -57.16 -3.31
N ARG A 6 -20.35 -56.61 -4.49
CA ARG A 6 -19.33 -55.59 -4.79
C ARG A 6 -19.40 -54.34 -3.89
N ALA A 7 -18.20 -53.82 -3.62
CA ALA A 7 -17.92 -52.49 -3.10
C ALA A 7 -18.55 -51.39 -3.97
N GLY A 8 -19.09 -50.36 -3.32
CA GLY A 8 -19.66 -49.18 -3.96
C GLY A 8 -18.59 -48.25 -4.53
N ASP A 9 -18.86 -47.79 -5.76
CA ASP A 9 -18.16 -46.72 -6.45
C ASP A 9 -18.22 -45.41 -5.67
N VAL A 10 -17.06 -44.78 -5.48
CA VAL A 10 -16.95 -43.39 -5.03
C VAL A 10 -17.09 -42.50 -6.27
N PRO A 11 -18.02 -41.53 -6.33
CA PRO A 11 -18.11 -40.65 -7.49
C PRO A 11 -16.88 -39.74 -7.54
N ALA A 12 -16.15 -39.81 -8.66
CA ALA A 12 -15.07 -38.90 -8.99
C ALA A 12 -15.60 -37.47 -9.07
N VAL A 13 -15.03 -36.58 -8.26
CA VAL A 13 -15.26 -35.14 -8.31
C VAL A 13 -14.60 -34.61 -9.60
N SER A 14 -15.41 -34.18 -10.56
CA SER A 14 -14.91 -33.51 -11.77
C SER A 14 -14.24 -32.18 -11.40
N PRO A 15 -13.01 -31.91 -11.87
CA PRO A 15 -12.42 -30.59 -11.73
C PRO A 15 -13.14 -29.59 -12.65
N CYS A 16 -13.51 -28.44 -12.11
CA CYS A 16 -14.03 -27.31 -12.87
C CYS A 16 -12.98 -26.87 -13.91
N LEU A 17 -13.28 -27.05 -15.20
CA LEU A 17 -12.52 -26.41 -16.27
C LEU A 17 -12.81 -24.91 -16.26
N CYS A 18 -11.76 -24.10 -16.14
CA CYS A 18 -11.83 -22.66 -16.39
C CYS A 18 -12.05 -22.40 -17.90
N PRO A 19 -12.90 -21.44 -18.29
CA PRO A 19 -13.08 -21.08 -19.69
C PRO A 19 -11.84 -20.34 -20.22
N THR A 20 -11.44 -20.68 -21.45
CA THR A 20 -10.46 -19.95 -22.25
C THR A 20 -11.02 -18.61 -22.73
N PRO A 21 -10.21 -17.55 -22.83
CA PRO A 21 -10.67 -16.24 -23.31
C PRO A 21 -10.87 -16.28 -24.83
N GLY A 22 -12.10 -16.05 -25.31
CA GLY A 22 -12.35 -15.94 -26.76
C GLY A 22 -13.80 -15.99 -27.27
N SER A 23 -14.82 -16.26 -26.45
CA SER A 23 -16.20 -16.39 -26.94
C SER A 23 -17.11 -15.22 -26.54
N PRO A 24 -17.73 -14.50 -27.49
CA PRO A 24 -18.74 -13.49 -27.19
C PRO A 24 -20.11 -14.18 -27.03
N GLY A 25 -20.61 -14.27 -25.81
CA GLY A 25 -21.94 -14.81 -25.53
C GLY A 25 -22.46 -14.33 -24.18
N LEU A 26 -23.65 -13.72 -24.18
CA LEU A 26 -24.40 -13.28 -23.01
C LEU A 26 -24.69 -14.43 -22.05
N PHE A 27 -24.30 -14.31 -20.78
CA PHE A 27 -24.76 -15.23 -19.73
C PHE A 27 -25.47 -14.46 -18.61
N ARG A 28 -26.74 -14.85 -18.37
CA ARG A 28 -27.55 -14.46 -17.20
C ARG A 28 -27.14 -15.32 -16.01
N CYS A 29 -26.79 -14.69 -14.89
CA CYS A 29 -26.67 -15.35 -13.60
C CYS A 29 -28.06 -15.71 -13.05
N VAL A 30 -28.30 -16.99 -12.76
CA VAL A 30 -29.43 -17.45 -11.94
C VAL A 30 -28.91 -17.76 -10.53
N PRO A 31 -29.52 -17.25 -9.45
CA PRO A 31 -29.09 -17.56 -8.09
C PRO A 31 -29.53 -18.97 -7.65
N VAL A 32 -28.58 -19.78 -7.20
CA VAL A 32 -28.85 -21.05 -6.51
C VAL A 32 -29.13 -20.78 -5.03
N ARG A 33 -30.35 -21.10 -4.58
CA ARG A 33 -30.75 -21.13 -3.17
C ARG A 33 -29.95 -22.20 -2.42
N ARG A 34 -29.23 -21.82 -1.35
CA ARG A 34 -28.71 -22.76 -0.35
C ARG A 34 -29.86 -23.28 0.52
N ARG A 35 -30.06 -24.61 0.53
CA ARG A 35 -30.85 -25.30 1.55
C ARG A 35 -30.03 -25.42 2.84
N SER A 36 -30.62 -24.99 3.94
CA SER A 36 -30.18 -25.22 5.32
C SER A 36 -30.39 -26.68 5.71
N GLY A 37 -29.32 -27.37 6.10
CA GLY A 37 -29.36 -28.71 6.70
C GLY A 37 -28.73 -28.72 8.09
N ARG A 38 -29.55 -28.99 9.11
CA ARG A 38 -29.15 -29.32 10.48
C ARG A 38 -28.31 -30.60 10.51
N PRO A 39 -27.36 -30.77 11.45
CA PRO A 39 -26.99 -32.09 11.93
C PRO A 39 -27.74 -32.45 13.23
N ALA A 40 -28.21 -33.69 13.26
CA ALA A 40 -28.87 -34.35 14.37
C ALA A 40 -27.87 -34.92 15.38
N SER A 41 -28.30 -34.94 16.65
CA SER A 41 -27.68 -35.61 17.78
C SER A 41 -27.68 -37.14 17.62
N THR A 42 -26.57 -37.81 17.96
CA THR A 42 -26.58 -39.24 18.32
C THR A 42 -25.54 -39.55 19.41
N THR A 43 -26.11 -39.91 20.55
CA THR A 43 -25.69 -40.87 21.60
C THR A 43 -24.31 -41.55 21.57
N ARG A 44 -23.65 -41.37 22.71
CA ARG A 44 -22.62 -42.15 23.44
C ARG A 44 -22.71 -43.70 23.33
N PRO A 45 -21.54 -44.37 23.41
CA PRO A 45 -21.40 -45.51 24.31
C PRO A 45 -20.22 -45.39 25.31
N LYS A 46 -20.36 -46.17 26.39
CA LYS A 46 -19.54 -46.30 27.59
C LYS A 46 -18.40 -47.32 27.38
N GLY A 47 -17.24 -47.05 27.99
CA GLY A 47 -16.47 -48.07 28.72
C GLY A 47 -15.21 -48.62 28.06
N GLY A 48 -14.06 -48.31 28.66
CA GLY A 48 -12.77 -48.96 28.37
C GLY A 48 -11.62 -48.31 29.12
N ARG A 49 -11.44 -48.67 30.40
CA ARG A 49 -10.29 -48.28 31.22
C ARG A 49 -9.02 -48.94 30.68
N ARG A 50 -7.91 -48.19 30.58
CA ARG A 50 -6.57 -48.67 30.95
C ARG A 50 -5.83 -47.59 31.74
N GLN A 51 -5.30 -48.03 32.87
CA GLN A 51 -4.42 -47.34 33.81
C GLN A 51 -2.99 -47.33 33.27
N GLY A 52 -2.20 -46.32 33.69
CA GLY A 52 -0.74 -46.36 33.67
C GLY A 52 -0.05 -45.02 33.37
N ASP A 53 -0.09 -44.09 34.33
CA ASP A 53 1.02 -43.31 34.94
C ASP A 53 2.17 -42.66 34.09
N PRO A 54 2.99 -41.74 34.65
CA PRO A 54 2.64 -40.43 35.20
C PRO A 54 3.67 -39.32 34.83
N LEU A 55 3.43 -38.09 35.31
CA LEU A 55 4.40 -37.01 35.58
C LEU A 55 5.16 -36.35 34.41
N HIS A 56 4.74 -35.12 34.05
CA HIS A 56 5.62 -33.95 34.02
C HIS A 56 4.81 -32.65 34.19
N PRO A 57 5.15 -31.77 35.15
CA PRO A 57 4.50 -30.47 35.33
C PRO A 57 5.34 -29.32 34.74
N ARG A 58 4.70 -28.14 34.66
CA ARG A 58 5.26 -26.78 34.47
C ARG A 58 5.66 -26.39 33.03
N ALA A 59 5.45 -25.17 32.55
CA ALA A 59 4.93 -23.94 33.15
C ALA A 59 4.36 -23.04 32.04
N SER A 60 3.17 -22.48 32.28
CA SER A 60 2.72 -21.26 31.62
C SER A 60 3.45 -20.10 32.26
N GLY A 61 4.44 -19.54 31.57
CA GLY A 61 5.07 -18.28 31.95
C GLY A 61 4.19 -17.10 31.47
N PRO A 62 4.01 -16.05 32.28
CA PRO A 62 3.45 -14.79 31.80
C PRO A 62 4.44 -14.12 30.85
N VAL A 63 3.95 -13.66 29.71
CA VAL A 63 4.72 -12.77 28.83
C VAL A 63 4.79 -11.40 29.48
N ASP A 64 5.97 -11.04 29.97
CA ASP A 64 6.26 -9.71 30.47
C ASP A 64 6.12 -8.69 29.33
N HIS A 65 5.18 -7.76 29.52
CA HIS A 65 5.03 -6.59 28.68
C HIS A 65 6.25 -5.68 28.89
N CYS A 66 7.14 -5.64 27.89
CA CYS A 66 8.16 -4.61 27.81
C CYS A 66 7.50 -3.27 27.46
N VAL A 67 7.12 -2.51 28.50
CA VAL A 67 6.75 -1.10 28.37
C VAL A 67 8.06 -0.30 28.32
N ILE A 68 8.52 0.05 27.12
CA ILE A 68 9.57 1.06 26.96
C ILE A 68 8.89 2.42 27.16
N ALA A 69 9.01 2.96 28.37
CA ALA A 69 8.71 4.35 28.65
C ALA A 69 9.80 5.24 28.00
N PHE A 70 9.47 5.84 26.85
CA PHE A 70 10.24 6.96 26.33
C PHE A 70 9.94 8.20 27.18
N ARG A 71 10.91 8.60 28.00
CA ARG A 71 10.93 9.91 28.65
C ARG A 71 11.39 10.94 27.62
N ASP A 72 10.47 11.77 27.16
CA ASP A 72 10.74 13.00 26.41
C ASP A 72 11.65 13.95 27.20
N PRO A 73 12.84 14.33 26.69
CA PRO A 73 13.68 15.30 27.36
C PRO A 73 13.77 16.64 26.63
N TRP A 74 12.84 17.05 25.75
CA TRP A 74 12.97 18.34 25.05
C TRP A 74 11.90 19.33 25.50
N ARG A 75 12.11 19.91 26.68
CA ARG A 75 11.57 21.23 27.05
C ARG A 75 12.68 22.24 26.83
N THR A 76 12.73 22.84 25.65
CA THR A 76 13.55 24.04 25.41
C THR A 76 12.74 25.29 25.71
N ALA A 77 13.39 26.17 26.46
CA ALA A 77 12.86 27.33 27.14
C ALA A 77 12.39 28.44 26.19
N ALA A 78 11.26 29.05 26.54
CA ALA A 78 10.88 30.38 26.08
C ALA A 78 11.54 31.41 27.03
N GLY A 79 12.53 32.14 26.53
CA GLY A 79 13.14 33.28 27.21
C GLY A 79 12.92 34.53 26.38
N ALA A 80 11.98 35.37 26.82
CA ALA A 80 11.65 36.66 26.23
C ALA A 80 12.82 37.64 26.38
N LEU A 81 13.13 38.37 25.30
CA LEU A 81 13.96 39.57 25.34
C LEU A 81 13.14 40.73 24.77
N LEU A 82 12.64 41.55 25.69
CA LEU A 82 12.11 42.88 25.44
C LEU A 82 13.27 43.86 25.31
N LEU A 83 13.32 44.61 24.22
CA LEU A 83 14.10 45.84 24.07
C LEU A 83 13.14 46.99 23.73
N PRO A 84 13.16 48.11 24.48
CA PRO A 84 12.41 49.31 24.14
C PRO A 84 13.27 50.35 23.40
N ALA A 85 12.58 51.40 22.93
CA ALA A 85 13.09 52.73 22.53
C ALA A 85 13.75 52.82 21.14
N LEU A 86 13.65 53.92 20.37
CA LEU A 86 12.77 55.09 20.31
C LEU A 86 13.19 55.82 19.00
N GLY A 87 12.23 56.31 18.24
CA GLY A 87 12.30 57.48 17.34
C GLY A 87 13.49 57.70 16.37
N LEU A 88 13.18 57.77 15.07
CA LEU A 88 13.52 58.92 14.22
C LEU A 88 12.71 58.86 12.91
N LEU A 89 11.73 59.76 12.79
CA LEU A 89 11.08 60.08 11.52
C LEU A 89 12.06 60.91 10.67
N ALA A 90 12.59 60.29 9.61
CA ALA A 90 13.25 61.01 8.53
C ALA A 90 12.30 61.07 7.33
N SER A 91 11.74 62.26 7.08
CA SER A 91 10.98 62.57 5.87
C SER A 91 11.92 62.61 4.67
N ALA A 92 11.86 61.59 3.81
CA ALA A 92 12.56 61.61 2.53
C ALA A 92 11.72 62.34 1.46
N PRO A 93 12.34 63.18 0.59
CA PRO A 93 11.66 63.78 -0.54
C PRO A 93 11.30 62.73 -1.59
N SER A 94 10.07 62.79 -2.09
CA SER A 94 9.54 61.94 -3.16
C SER A 94 10.30 62.17 -4.47
N ALA A 95 11.08 61.18 -4.89
CA ALA A 95 11.60 61.09 -6.25
C ALA A 95 10.49 60.61 -7.21
N PRO A 96 10.40 61.13 -8.45
CA PRO A 96 9.43 60.66 -9.43
C PRO A 96 9.78 59.25 -9.91
N ALA A 97 8.76 58.39 -9.97
CA ALA A 97 8.86 57.01 -10.43
C ALA A 97 9.27 56.94 -11.92
N PRO A 98 10.28 56.14 -12.30
CA PRO A 98 10.46 55.76 -13.69
C PRO A 98 9.31 54.80 -14.09
N GLN A 99 8.62 55.14 -15.17
CA GLN A 99 7.58 54.30 -15.77
C GLN A 99 8.24 52.99 -16.24
N ALA A 100 7.82 51.88 -15.65
CA ALA A 100 8.24 50.55 -16.10
C ALA A 100 7.70 50.29 -17.51
N PRO A 101 8.50 49.71 -18.42
CA PRO A 101 8.00 49.28 -19.71
C PRO A 101 6.93 48.19 -19.50
N VAL A 102 5.75 48.43 -20.08
CA VAL A 102 4.70 47.42 -20.26
C VAL A 102 5.21 46.37 -21.23
N HIS A 103 5.90 45.36 -20.70
CA HIS A 103 6.15 44.12 -21.43
C HIS A 103 4.85 43.31 -21.47
N PRO A 104 4.44 42.77 -22.63
CA PRO A 104 3.35 41.80 -22.66
C PRO A 104 3.75 40.57 -21.84
N ALA A 105 2.89 40.18 -20.91
CA ALA A 105 3.05 38.96 -20.13
C ALA A 105 3.22 37.77 -21.10
N PRO A 106 4.34 37.03 -21.07
CA PRO A 106 4.44 35.83 -21.87
C PRO A 106 3.45 34.80 -21.32
N ALA A 107 2.73 34.13 -22.22
CA ALA A 107 1.89 32.95 -21.99
C ALA A 107 2.71 31.72 -21.49
N ALA A 108 3.67 31.94 -20.60
CA ALA A 108 4.66 30.99 -20.10
C ALA A 108 4.37 30.53 -18.66
N LEU A 109 3.23 30.90 -18.08
CA LEU A 109 2.81 30.41 -16.75
C LEU A 109 2.29 28.96 -16.77
N VAL A 110 2.17 28.34 -17.94
CA VAL A 110 1.71 26.93 -18.07
C VAL A 110 2.82 25.91 -18.30
N HIS A 111 4.08 26.31 -18.49
CA HIS A 111 5.20 25.38 -18.77
C HIS A 111 6.31 25.38 -17.71
N ALA A 112 6.17 26.14 -16.63
CA ALA A 112 7.16 26.18 -15.54
C ALA A 112 6.78 25.25 -14.37
N VAL A 113 6.41 24.00 -14.65
CA VAL A 113 6.81 22.92 -13.74
C VAL A 113 8.27 22.67 -14.09
N ALA A 114 9.17 23.39 -13.41
CA ALA A 114 10.60 23.16 -13.52
C ALA A 114 10.84 21.65 -13.48
N ARG A 115 11.53 21.12 -14.50
CA ARG A 115 11.93 19.71 -14.58
C ARG A 115 12.46 19.28 -13.21
N GLN A 116 11.67 18.50 -12.49
CA GLN A 116 12.11 17.90 -11.25
C GLN A 116 13.18 16.89 -11.66
N ALA A 117 14.39 17.02 -11.12
CA ALA A 117 15.59 16.41 -11.69
C ALA A 117 15.55 14.88 -11.86
N GLY A 118 14.55 14.19 -11.29
CA GLY A 118 14.32 12.76 -11.47
C GLY A 118 12.97 12.36 -12.07
N ALA A 119 12.02 13.28 -12.29
CA ALA A 119 10.76 12.94 -12.96
C ALA A 119 10.91 13.05 -14.49
N GLN A 120 10.59 11.96 -15.17
CA GLN A 120 10.64 11.85 -16.61
C GLN A 120 9.28 12.19 -17.22
N ASP A 121 9.29 13.13 -18.16
CA ASP A 121 8.14 13.50 -18.98
C ASP A 121 8.19 12.81 -20.36
N PRO A 122 7.05 12.69 -21.08
CA PRO A 122 5.69 12.89 -20.58
C PRO A 122 5.22 11.72 -19.68
N PRO A 123 4.12 11.88 -18.92
CA PRO A 123 3.51 10.78 -18.18
C PRO A 123 2.96 9.71 -19.15
N TRP A 124 2.96 8.45 -18.72
CA TRP A 124 2.50 7.32 -19.55
C TRP A 124 1.31 6.58 -18.91
N PRO A 125 0.39 6.00 -19.71
CA PRO A 125 -0.60 5.07 -19.17
C PRO A 125 0.10 3.81 -18.63
N VAL A 126 -0.51 3.14 -17.65
CA VAL A 126 0.08 1.98 -16.97
C VAL A 126 0.48 0.85 -17.94
N GLU A 127 -0.21 0.73 -19.07
CA GLU A 127 0.04 -0.26 -20.12
C GLU A 127 1.42 -0.14 -20.80
N ARG A 128 2.11 1.01 -20.66
CA ARG A 128 3.48 1.19 -21.19
C ARG A 128 4.58 0.76 -20.24
N PHE A 129 4.24 0.47 -19.00
CA PHE A 129 5.19 -0.04 -18.01
C PHE A 129 5.23 -1.58 -18.07
N PRO A 130 6.25 -2.20 -17.45
CA PRO A 130 6.24 -3.65 -17.24
C PRO A 130 4.92 -4.12 -16.59
N SER A 131 4.41 -5.28 -17.00
CA SER A 131 3.07 -5.74 -16.64
C SER A 131 2.87 -5.89 -15.13
N GLN A 132 3.94 -6.15 -14.36
CA GLN A 132 3.88 -6.18 -12.91
C GLN A 132 3.43 -4.85 -12.28
N VAL A 133 3.69 -3.71 -12.92
CA VAL A 133 3.27 -2.40 -12.44
C VAL A 133 1.74 -2.29 -12.42
N LYS A 134 1.09 -2.77 -13.50
CA LYS A 134 -0.37 -2.85 -13.57
C LYS A 134 -0.95 -3.80 -12.51
N ASN A 135 -0.30 -4.93 -12.28
CA ASN A 135 -0.70 -5.88 -11.25
C ASN A 135 -0.57 -5.26 -9.84
N ALA A 136 0.53 -4.55 -9.56
CA ALA A 136 0.74 -3.85 -8.31
C ALA A 136 -0.34 -2.80 -8.06
N CYS A 137 -0.67 -1.97 -9.06
CA CYS A 137 -1.77 -1.02 -8.98
C CYS A 137 -3.11 -1.71 -8.62
N GLY A 138 -3.38 -2.88 -9.21
CA GLY A 138 -4.56 -3.68 -8.88
C GLY A 138 -4.56 -4.19 -7.43
N ILE A 139 -3.43 -4.72 -6.96
CA ILE A 139 -3.26 -5.20 -5.58
C ILE A 139 -3.47 -4.06 -4.58
N TRP A 140 -2.76 -2.95 -4.77
CA TRP A 140 -2.83 -1.80 -3.85
C TRP A 140 -4.20 -1.13 -3.86
N LYS A 141 -4.86 -1.05 -5.02
CA LYS A 141 -6.26 -0.63 -5.09
C LYS A 141 -7.17 -1.57 -4.30
N GLY A 142 -6.97 -2.89 -4.40
CA GLY A 142 -7.74 -3.88 -3.63
C GLY A 142 -7.53 -3.78 -2.12
N LEU A 143 -6.35 -3.28 -1.69
CA LEU A 143 -6.02 -2.98 -0.30
C LEU A 143 -6.43 -1.57 0.14
N ASP A 144 -7.07 -0.79 -0.73
CA ASP A 144 -7.47 0.60 -0.53
C ASP A 144 -6.31 1.56 -0.19
N TRP A 145 -5.15 1.35 -0.82
CA TRP A 145 -3.96 2.21 -0.67
C TRP A 145 -3.66 2.57 0.79
N PRO A 146 -3.35 1.58 1.62
CA PRO A 146 -3.21 1.80 3.05
C PRO A 146 -2.07 2.78 3.32
N GLN A 147 -2.18 3.49 4.45
CA GLN A 147 -1.20 4.45 4.91
C GLN A 147 -0.81 4.10 6.33
N ALA A 148 0.50 4.00 6.58
CA ALA A 148 1.04 3.74 7.90
C ALA A 148 2.32 4.57 8.09
N GLU A 149 2.72 4.77 9.33
CA GLU A 149 3.99 5.47 9.61
C GLU A 149 5.20 4.62 9.18
N ARG A 150 5.10 3.30 9.35
CA ARG A 150 6.15 2.33 9.01
C ARG A 150 5.67 1.37 7.94
N ALA A 151 6.64 0.82 7.19
CA ALA A 151 6.37 -0.10 6.11
C ALA A 151 5.71 -1.37 6.67
N THR A 152 4.61 -1.78 6.04
CA THR A 152 3.79 -2.91 6.48
C THR A 152 3.69 -3.94 5.36
N ASP A 153 3.77 -5.23 5.73
CA ASP A 153 3.54 -6.35 4.80
C ASP A 153 2.05 -6.67 4.74
N TYR A 154 1.49 -6.74 3.52
CA TYR A 154 0.11 -7.11 3.24
C TYR A 154 0.07 -8.42 2.49
N ALA A 155 -0.96 -9.24 2.72
CA ALA A 155 -1.15 -10.47 1.97
C ALA A 155 -1.40 -10.16 0.49
N ALA A 156 -0.67 -10.83 -0.40
CA ALA A 156 -0.74 -10.63 -1.85
C ALA A 156 -0.96 -11.95 -2.63
N GLY A 157 -1.43 -12.98 -1.93
CA GLY A 157 -1.65 -14.33 -2.45
C GLY A 157 -1.11 -15.40 -1.50
N PRO A 158 -1.32 -16.68 -1.81
CA PRO A 158 -0.85 -17.78 -0.98
C PRO A 158 0.68 -17.73 -0.79
N GLY A 159 1.12 -17.54 0.46
CA GLY A 159 2.53 -17.47 0.82
C GLY A 159 3.27 -16.21 0.36
N LEU A 160 2.56 -15.21 -0.19
CA LEU A 160 3.15 -13.97 -0.71
C LEU A 160 2.71 -12.75 0.10
N VAL A 161 3.66 -11.85 0.30
CA VAL A 161 3.46 -10.53 0.90
C VAL A 161 3.92 -9.43 -0.03
N ILE A 162 3.28 -8.28 0.04
CA ILE A 162 3.68 -7.04 -0.64
C ILE A 162 3.84 -5.94 0.41
N ARG A 163 4.94 -5.17 0.37
CA ARG A 163 5.25 -4.18 1.40
C ARG A 163 4.98 -2.76 0.91
N GLY A 164 4.46 -1.91 1.76
CA GLY A 164 4.26 -0.50 1.41
C GLY A 164 3.66 0.31 2.54
N SER A 165 2.94 1.37 2.18
CA SER A 165 2.16 2.29 3.04
C SER A 165 2.95 3.32 3.84
N ASN A 166 4.28 3.22 3.93
CA ASN A 166 5.08 4.18 4.68
C ASN A 166 5.27 5.50 3.94
N VAL A 167 5.63 6.54 4.71
CA VAL A 167 5.99 7.85 4.17
C VAL A 167 7.17 7.71 3.20
N TYR A 168 7.03 8.27 2.00
CA TYR A 168 8.14 8.56 1.11
C TYR A 168 8.51 10.05 1.25
N ARG A 169 9.75 10.33 1.67
CA ARG A 169 10.15 11.69 2.07
C ARG A 169 10.58 12.59 0.90
N ASN A 170 10.67 12.05 -0.32
CA ASN A 170 11.11 12.79 -1.52
C ASN A 170 12.41 13.59 -1.31
N LEU A 171 13.42 12.98 -0.66
CA LEU A 171 14.67 13.67 -0.32
C LEU A 171 15.49 14.07 -1.57
N SER A 172 15.36 13.31 -2.66
CA SER A 172 15.97 13.64 -3.95
C SER A 172 15.29 14.82 -4.65
N ARG A 173 14.10 15.24 -4.17
CA ARG A 173 13.24 16.27 -4.80
C ARG A 173 12.92 15.94 -6.26
N ALA A 174 12.85 14.65 -6.57
CA ALA A 174 12.50 14.14 -7.89
C ALA A 174 11.01 14.28 -8.18
N LEU A 175 10.16 14.38 -7.15
CA LEU A 175 8.72 14.61 -7.25
C LEU A 175 8.35 16.04 -6.78
N PRO A 176 7.11 16.53 -7.02
CA PRO A 176 6.69 17.86 -6.54
C PRO A 176 6.93 18.06 -5.04
N ALA A 177 7.46 19.22 -4.65
CA ALA A 177 7.86 19.48 -3.27
C ALA A 177 6.69 19.51 -2.27
N ALA A 178 5.49 19.91 -2.72
CA ALA A 178 4.30 20.04 -1.88
C ALA A 178 3.51 18.73 -1.71
N GLY A 179 3.96 17.62 -2.29
CA GLY A 179 3.20 16.37 -2.27
C GLY A 179 3.33 15.59 -0.98
N HIS A 180 2.30 14.77 -0.71
CA HIS A 180 2.25 13.88 0.46
C HIS A 180 2.37 12.43 0.01
N TYR A 181 3.59 11.88 0.06
CA TYR A 181 3.87 10.64 -0.62
C TYR A 181 3.88 9.42 0.29
N ARG A 182 3.34 8.33 -0.24
CA ARG A 182 3.51 6.98 0.28
C ARG A 182 4.20 6.10 -0.76
N GLU A 183 5.01 5.17 -0.30
CA GLU A 183 5.67 4.19 -1.16
C GLU A 183 5.05 2.79 -1.04
N TYR A 184 5.14 2.06 -2.14
CA TYR A 184 4.52 0.76 -2.32
C TYR A 184 5.41 -0.12 -3.21
N ASP A 185 5.63 -1.37 -2.80
CA ASP A 185 6.33 -2.36 -3.63
C ASP A 185 5.55 -2.66 -4.91
N VAL A 186 6.28 -3.03 -5.96
CA VAL A 186 5.68 -3.49 -7.22
C VAL A 186 5.47 -5.00 -7.20
N ASN A 187 6.47 -5.78 -6.74
CA ASN A 187 6.41 -7.23 -6.81
C ASN A 187 6.13 -7.86 -5.44
N PRO A 188 5.06 -8.67 -5.30
CA PRO A 188 4.90 -9.57 -4.17
C PRO A 188 6.06 -10.54 -4.05
N ARG A 189 6.39 -10.91 -2.82
CA ARG A 189 7.51 -11.80 -2.49
C ARG A 189 7.12 -12.81 -1.42
N PRO A 190 7.80 -13.97 -1.32
CA PRO A 190 7.64 -14.82 -0.16
C PRO A 190 8.01 -14.09 1.14
N THR A 191 7.32 -14.45 2.22
CA THR A 191 7.60 -13.90 3.56
C THR A 191 9.08 -14.09 3.92
N GLY A 192 9.71 -13.05 4.46
CA GLY A 192 11.12 -13.08 4.86
C GLY A 192 12.13 -12.89 3.72
N ARG A 193 11.71 -12.83 2.46
CA ARG A 193 12.61 -12.49 1.34
C ARG A 193 12.87 -10.99 1.26
N HIS A 194 13.97 -10.60 0.64
CA HIS A 194 14.28 -9.20 0.39
C HIS A 194 13.34 -8.59 -0.67
N ARG A 195 13.14 -7.27 -0.58
CA ARG A 195 12.45 -6.47 -1.60
C ARG A 195 13.38 -6.27 -2.80
N ASP A 196 12.82 -6.08 -3.98
CA ASP A 196 13.57 -5.60 -5.15
C ASP A 196 13.72 -4.06 -5.14
N ALA A 197 14.12 -3.50 -6.27
CA ALA A 197 14.31 -2.06 -6.48
C ALA A 197 13.04 -1.30 -6.94
N GLU A 198 12.00 -2.00 -7.40
CA GLU A 198 10.87 -1.39 -8.08
C GLU A 198 9.84 -0.81 -7.09
N ARG A 199 9.39 0.41 -7.35
CA ARG A 199 8.51 1.15 -6.43
C ARG A 199 7.43 1.92 -7.16
N LEU A 200 6.24 1.90 -6.59
CA LEU A 200 5.23 2.93 -6.79
C LEU A 200 5.34 3.95 -5.67
N VAL A 201 5.25 5.23 -6.03
CA VAL A 201 5.09 6.34 -5.09
C VAL A 201 3.79 7.03 -5.43
N ARG A 202 2.92 7.24 -4.46
CA ARG A 202 1.60 7.86 -4.66
C ARG A 202 1.47 9.09 -3.78
N ASP A 203 1.04 10.20 -4.37
CA ASP A 203 0.57 11.36 -3.62
C ASP A 203 -0.82 11.04 -3.06
N THR A 204 -0.99 11.06 -1.75
CA THR A 204 -2.25 10.70 -1.10
C THR A 204 -3.35 11.73 -1.28
N THR A 205 -2.98 12.98 -1.57
CA THR A 205 -3.90 14.10 -1.78
C THR A 205 -4.29 14.20 -3.25
N ALA A 206 -3.30 14.29 -4.14
CA ALA A 206 -3.53 14.42 -5.58
C ALA A 206 -3.87 13.08 -6.26
N ARG A 207 -3.67 11.94 -5.55
CA ARG A 207 -3.82 10.56 -6.06
C ARG A 207 -2.98 10.25 -7.29
N THR A 208 -1.98 11.09 -7.57
CA THR A 208 -1.05 10.87 -8.66
C THR A 208 -0.07 9.78 -8.26
N VAL A 209 0.27 8.89 -9.20
CA VAL A 209 1.18 7.77 -8.98
C VAL A 209 2.39 7.92 -9.90
N TRP A 210 3.57 7.66 -9.36
CA TRP A 210 4.84 7.57 -10.07
C TRP A 210 5.42 6.18 -9.91
N TYR A 211 6.06 5.69 -10.96
CA TYR A 211 6.83 4.45 -10.93
C TYR A 211 8.32 4.77 -10.99
N SER A 212 9.10 4.03 -10.20
CA SER A 212 10.56 3.95 -10.28
C SER A 212 10.96 2.48 -10.43
N GLY A 213 11.71 2.18 -11.49
CA GLY A 213 12.29 0.84 -11.71
C GLY A 213 13.70 0.68 -11.14
N ASP A 214 14.26 1.74 -10.56
CA ASP A 214 15.69 1.90 -10.27
C ASP A 214 15.94 2.39 -8.83
N HIS A 215 15.07 2.01 -7.89
CA HIS A 215 15.19 2.36 -6.48
C HIS A 215 15.30 3.87 -6.23
N TYR A 216 14.31 4.61 -6.75
CA TYR A 216 14.11 6.05 -6.59
C TYR A 216 15.12 6.95 -7.31
N ALA A 217 15.95 6.41 -8.22
CA ALA A 217 16.88 7.23 -9.00
C ALA A 217 16.14 8.04 -10.07
N THR A 218 15.16 7.43 -10.73
CA THR A 218 14.26 8.10 -11.68
C THR A 218 12.81 7.71 -11.43
N PHE A 219 11.92 8.60 -11.88
CA PHE A 219 10.48 8.45 -11.76
C PHE A 219 9.82 8.73 -13.10
N ARG A 220 8.72 8.05 -13.38
CA ARG A 220 7.79 8.46 -14.42
C ARG A 220 6.38 8.42 -13.87
N GLN A 221 5.63 9.48 -14.11
CA GLN A 221 4.23 9.55 -13.70
C GLN A 221 3.39 8.58 -14.54
N ILE A 222 2.47 7.90 -13.87
CA ILE A 222 1.43 7.06 -14.48
C ILE A 222 0.19 7.93 -14.70
N SER A 223 -0.16 8.19 -15.97
CA SER A 223 -1.28 9.08 -16.32
C SER A 223 -2.65 8.44 -16.20
N ALA A 224 -2.74 7.11 -16.32
CA ALA A 224 -4.00 6.36 -16.31
C ALA A 224 -3.78 4.89 -15.95
N GLY A 225 -4.83 4.21 -15.48
CA GLY A 225 -4.82 2.77 -15.20
C GLY A 225 -4.23 2.36 -13.85
N CYS A 226 -3.80 3.32 -13.03
CA CYS A 226 -3.36 3.13 -11.64
C CYS A 226 -4.09 4.12 -10.72
N PRO A 227 -5.31 3.77 -10.25
CA PRO A 227 -6.16 4.67 -9.44
C PRO A 227 -5.71 4.76 -7.98
#